data_AF-A0A0R3U923-F1
#
_entry.id   AF-A0A0R3U923-F1
#
_cell.length_a   1.000
_cell.length_b   1.000
_cell.length_c   1.000
_cell.angle_alpha   90.00
_cell.angle_beta   90.00
_cell.angle_gamma   90.00
#
_symmetry.space_group_name_H-M   'P 1'
#
loop_
_entity.id
_entity.type
_entity.pdbx_description
1 polymer ?
#
loop_
_entity_poly.entity_id
_entity_poly.type
_entity_poly.pdbx_seq_one_letter_code
_entity_poly.pdbx_strand_id
1 'polypeptide(L)'
;MSSQGQRQLVCLARALLRRSKVLVLDEATAAVDPQTDQLIQRTVRKEFAASTVLTIAHRLDTILDYDRIMVLDTGRLVEMGQPQELEARSGSLFRGMLKKSNLLGAVPKKSK
;
A
#
# COMPACT_ATOMS: atom_id res chain seq x y z
N MET A 1 19.68 14.42 15.60
CA MET A 1 18.72 14.54 14.48
C MET A 1 19.15 13.57 13.40
N SER A 2 18.52 12.39 13.31
CA SER A 2 18.68 11.49 12.17
C SER A 2 17.28 11.29 11.63
N SER A 3 17.04 11.79 10.40
CA SER A 3 15.72 11.77 9.75
C SER A 3 15.12 10.36 9.81
N GLN A 4 13.89 10.25 10.31
CA GLN A 4 13.17 8.99 10.46
C GLN A 4 13.10 8.21 9.13
N GLY A 5 13.05 8.93 7.99
CA GLY A 5 13.10 8.37 6.64
C GLY A 5 14.40 7.64 6.30
N GLN A 6 15.56 8.12 6.77
CA GLN A 6 16.85 7.45 6.52
C GLN A 6 16.93 6.10 7.24
N ARG A 7 16.38 6.01 8.46
CA ARG A 7 16.32 4.74 9.21
C ARG A 7 15.40 3.74 8.52
N GLN A 8 14.29 4.19 7.95
CA GLN A 8 13.38 3.34 7.18
C GLN A 8 14.05 2.79 5.93
N LEU A 9 14.80 3.61 5.19
CA LEU A 9 15.60 3.17 4.04
C LEU A 9 16.64 2.10 4.42
N VAL A 10 17.34 2.28 5.55
CA VAL A 10 18.31 1.28 6.03
C VAL A 10 17.61 -0.03 6.43
N CYS A 11 16.47 0.04 7.11
CA CYS A 11 15.68 -1.15 7.43
C CYS A 11 15.18 -1.87 6.18
N LEU A 12 14.75 -1.11 5.17
CA LEU A 12 14.32 -1.66 3.89
C LEU A 12 15.47 -2.34 3.15
N ALA A 13 16.64 -1.70 3.08
CA ALA A 13 17.84 -2.27 2.49
C ALA A 13 18.23 -3.59 3.19
N ARG A 14 18.12 -3.65 4.52
CA ARG A 14 18.34 -4.89 5.27
C ARG A 14 17.31 -5.97 4.95
N ALA A 15 16.04 -5.60 4.76
CA ALA A 15 14.99 -6.54 4.38
C ALA A 15 15.21 -7.11 2.97
N LEU A 16 15.65 -6.25 2.03
CA LEU A 16 16.02 -6.62 0.67
C LEU A 16 17.18 -7.62 0.67
N LEU A 17 18.25 -7.32 1.42
CA LEU A 17 19.41 -8.21 1.55
C LEU A 17 19.06 -9.56 2.18
N ARG A 18 18.15 -9.57 3.17
CA ARG A 18 17.71 -10.81 3.83
C ARG A 18 16.70 -11.62 3.03
N ARG A 19 16.12 -11.07 1.95
CA ARG A 19 15.01 -11.68 1.19
C ARG A 19 13.91 -12.19 2.11
N SER A 20 13.46 -11.32 3.02
CA SER A 20 12.40 -11.66 3.98
C SER A 20 11.14 -12.13 3.26
N LYS A 21 10.60 -13.30 3.64
CA LYS A 21 9.37 -13.86 3.05
C LYS A 21 8.12 -13.02 3.32
N VAL A 22 8.13 -12.25 4.42
CA VAL A 22 7.06 -11.35 4.82
C VAL A 22 7.67 -9.99 5.15
N LEU A 23 7.14 -8.94 4.53
CA LEU A 23 7.52 -7.55 4.75
C LEU A 23 6.29 -6.78 5.25
N VAL A 24 6.44 -6.07 6.36
CA VAL A 24 5.41 -5.17 6.89
C VAL A 24 5.91 -3.74 6.76
N LEU A 25 5.14 -2.90 6.06
CA LEU A 25 5.41 -1.49 5.84
C LEU A 25 4.35 -0.68 6.57
N ASP A 26 4.76 0.01 7.63
CA ASP A 26 3.89 0.90 8.40
C ASP A 26 4.20 2.35 8.00
N GLU A 27 3.40 2.90 7.09
CA GLU A 27 3.43 4.29 6.57
C GLU A 27 4.82 4.95 6.56
N ALA A 28 5.82 4.18 6.09
CA ALA A 28 7.21 4.46 6.37
C ALA A 28 7.83 5.50 5.43
N THR A 29 7.00 6.25 4.72
CA THR A 29 7.43 7.16 3.65
C THR A 29 6.83 8.56 3.78
N ALA A 30 6.06 8.83 4.85
CA ALA A 30 5.60 10.19 5.17
C ALA A 30 6.75 11.20 5.37
N ALA A 31 7.93 10.71 5.76
CA ALA A 31 9.14 11.52 5.96
C ALA A 31 10.05 11.60 4.72
N VAL A 32 9.65 10.99 3.60
CA VAL A 32 10.43 10.90 2.36
C VAL A 32 9.71 11.66 1.25
N ASP A 33 10.46 12.25 0.31
CA ASP A 33 9.84 12.99 -0.78
C ASP A 33 8.98 12.06 -1.67
N PRO A 34 7.92 12.58 -2.30
CA PRO A 34 7.00 11.76 -3.10
C PRO A 34 7.65 11.03 -4.28
N GLN A 35 8.74 11.55 -4.85
CA GLN A 35 9.43 10.89 -5.97
C GLN A 35 10.21 9.68 -5.49
N THR A 36 10.93 9.82 -4.37
CA THR A 36 11.67 8.74 -3.73
C THR A 36 10.72 7.68 -3.16
N ASP A 37 9.57 8.05 -2.59
CA ASP A 37 8.54 7.10 -2.15
C ASP A 37 8.06 6.21 -3.31
N GLN A 38 7.74 6.80 -4.47
CA GLN A 38 7.35 6.04 -5.65
C GLN A 38 8.47 5.09 -6.12
N LEU A 39 9.72 5.53 -6.08
CA LEU A 39 10.86 4.68 -6.43
C LEU A 39 11.00 3.51 -5.45
N ILE A 40 10.89 3.77 -4.15
CA ILE A 40 10.91 2.74 -3.10
C ILE A 40 9.81 1.72 -3.34
N GLN A 41 8.56 2.16 -3.50
CA GLN A 41 7.41 1.27 -3.72
C GLN A 41 7.60 0.38 -4.96
N ARG A 42 8.11 0.95 -6.06
CA ARG A 42 8.41 0.18 -7.29
C ARG A 42 9.50 -0.86 -7.05
N THR A 43 10.59 -0.49 -6.39
CA THR A 43 11.67 -1.43 -6.08
C THR A 43 11.19 -2.53 -5.14
N VAL A 44 10.42 -2.20 -4.10
CA VAL A 44 9.85 -3.18 -3.18
C VAL A 44 8.99 -4.17 -3.94
N ARG A 45 8.08 -3.70 -4.78
CA ARG A 45 7.21 -4.61 -5.56
C ARG A 45 7.98 -5.52 -6.49
N LYS A 46 9.06 -5.01 -7.11
CA LYS A 46 9.89 -5.80 -8.01
C LYS A 46 10.68 -6.86 -7.25
N GLU A 47 11.39 -6.47 -6.20
CA GLU A 47 12.30 -7.34 -5.45
C GLU A 47 11.56 -8.31 -4.53
N PHE A 48 10.37 -7.94 -4.04
CA PHE A 48 9.51 -8.76 -3.19
C PHE A 48 8.32 -9.37 -3.95
N ALA A 49 8.37 -9.46 -5.28
CA ALA A 49 7.29 -10.07 -6.08
C ALA A 49 6.97 -11.53 -5.67
N ALA A 50 7.95 -12.25 -5.10
CA ALA A 50 7.81 -13.61 -4.59
C ALA A 50 7.54 -13.69 -3.07
N SER A 51 7.37 -12.55 -2.39
CA SER A 51 7.18 -12.44 -0.94
C SER A 51 5.87 -11.73 -0.62
N THR A 52 5.38 -11.89 0.62
CA THR A 52 4.15 -11.22 1.06
C THR A 52 4.49 -9.83 1.59
N VAL A 53 3.91 -8.79 1.00
CA VAL A 53 4.04 -7.40 1.45
C VAL A 53 2.73 -6.93 2.05
N LEU A 54 2.74 -6.58 3.33
CA LEU A 54 1.62 -5.98 4.04
C LEU A 54 1.94 -4.50 4.28
N THR A 55 1.11 -3.61 3.75
CA THR A 55 1.33 -2.17 3.86
C THR A 55 0.14 -1.49 4.52
N ILE A 56 0.42 -0.70 5.55
CA ILE A 56 -0.52 0.24 6.14
C ILE A 56 -0.34 1.56 5.40
N ALA A 57 -1.40 2.05 4.78
CA ALA A 57 -1.35 3.25 3.95
C ALA A 57 -2.43 4.26 4.38
N HIS A 58 -2.01 5.50 4.61
CA HIS A 58 -2.92 6.66 4.65
C HIS A 58 -3.21 7.25 3.27
N ARG A 59 -2.35 6.98 2.27
CA ARG A 59 -2.51 7.47 0.89
C ARG A 59 -3.10 6.39 0.01
N LEU A 60 -4.38 6.54 -0.31
CA LEU A 60 -5.13 5.62 -1.16
C LEU A 60 -4.49 5.45 -2.55
N ASP A 61 -3.85 6.49 -3.10
CA ASP A 61 -3.17 6.45 -4.42
C ASP A 61 -2.13 5.33 -4.53
N THR A 62 -1.44 5.04 -3.44
CA THR A 62 -0.30 4.11 -3.39
C THR A 62 -0.73 2.65 -3.26
N ILE A 63 -1.99 2.39 -2.93
CA ILE A 63 -2.52 1.04 -2.67
C ILE A 63 -3.49 0.54 -3.74
N LEU A 64 -3.82 1.35 -4.74
CA LEU A 64 -4.82 1.01 -5.77
C LEU A 64 -4.44 -0.22 -6.60
N ASP A 65 -3.16 -0.53 -6.70
CA ASP A 65 -2.61 -1.61 -7.50
C ASP A 65 -2.07 -2.78 -6.66
N TYR A 66 -2.41 -2.82 -5.36
CA TYR A 66 -2.19 -4.00 -4.54
C TYR A 66 -3.15 -5.13 -4.93
N ASP A 67 -2.75 -6.38 -4.64
CA ASP A 67 -3.56 -7.54 -4.99
C ASP A 67 -4.85 -7.64 -4.16
N ARG A 68 -4.80 -7.21 -2.89
CA ARG A 68 -5.94 -7.17 -1.98
C ARG A 68 -5.84 -5.97 -1.05
N ILE A 69 -7.00 -5.41 -0.72
CA ILE A 69 -7.14 -4.33 0.26
C ILE A 69 -7.97 -4.84 1.44
N MET A 70 -7.56 -4.45 2.64
CA MET A 70 -8.26 -4.72 3.89
C MET A 70 -8.68 -3.39 4.51
N VAL A 71 -9.98 -3.22 4.75
CA VAL A 71 -10.52 -2.07 5.47
C VAL A 71 -10.80 -2.49 6.90
N LEU A 72 -10.18 -1.80 7.84
CA LEU A 72 -10.45 -1.95 9.26
C LEU A 72 -11.26 -0.76 9.76
N ASP A 73 -12.30 -1.04 10.54
CA ASP A 73 -13.11 -0.04 11.22
C ASP A 73 -13.32 -0.47 12.68
N THR A 74 -13.09 0.42 13.63
CA THR A 74 -13.19 0.17 15.09
C THR A 74 -12.46 -1.11 15.57
N GLY A 75 -11.32 -1.43 14.95
CA GLY A 75 -10.52 -2.63 15.29
C GLY A 75 -11.07 -3.94 14.71
N ARG A 76 -12.07 -3.88 13.83
CA ARG A 76 -12.62 -5.04 13.13
C ARG A 76 -12.37 -4.94 11.63
N LEU A 77 -12.07 -6.07 11.01
CA LEU A 77 -12.03 -6.16 9.56
C LEU A 77 -13.47 -6.08 9.03
N VAL A 78 -13.78 -4.99 8.33
CA VAL A 78 -15.11 -4.76 7.75
C VAL A 78 -15.18 -5.18 6.29
N GLU A 79 -14.10 -4.99 5.53
CA GLU A 79 -14.03 -5.37 4.12
C GLU A 79 -12.66 -5.93 3.76
N MET A 80 -12.65 -6.92 2.87
CA MET A 80 -11.45 -7.45 2.24
C MET A 80 -11.78 -7.88 0.82
N GLY A 81 -10.94 -7.55 -0.14
CA GLY A 81 -11.14 -7.96 -1.53
C GLY A 81 -10.13 -7.33 -2.47
N GLN A 82 -10.27 -7.60 -3.77
CA GLN A 82 -9.49 -6.89 -4.76
C GLN A 82 -9.96 -5.42 -4.83
N PRO A 83 -9.06 -4.47 -5.12
CA PRO A 83 -9.42 -3.05 -5.23
C PRO A 83 -10.61 -2.80 -6.17
N GLN A 84 -10.67 -3.53 -7.29
CA GLN A 84 -11.72 -3.40 -8.31
C GLN A 84 -13.08 -3.90 -7.81
N GLU A 85 -13.09 -5.01 -7.08
CA GLU A 85 -14.31 -5.59 -6.49
C GLU A 85 -14.87 -4.66 -5.40
N LEU A 86 -13.98 -4.16 -4.54
CA LEU A 86 -14.34 -3.24 -3.47
C LEU A 86 -14.81 -1.89 -4.01
N GLU A 87 -14.25 -1.41 -5.13
CA GLU A 87 -14.73 -0.20 -5.79
C GLU A 87 -16.10 -0.42 -6.45
N ALA A 88 -16.31 -1.56 -7.13
CA ALA A 88 -17.57 -1.85 -7.83
C ALA A 88 -18.75 -2.10 -6.87
N ARG A 89 -18.47 -2.61 -5.66
CA ARG A 89 -19.49 -2.93 -4.66
C ARG A 89 -20.21 -1.67 -4.17
N SER A 90 -21.54 -1.64 -4.35
CA SER A 90 -22.39 -0.59 -3.79
C SER A 90 -22.39 -0.66 -2.26
N GLY A 91 -22.22 0.49 -1.61
CA GLY A 91 -22.15 0.58 -0.14
C GLY A 91 -20.78 0.22 0.47
N SER A 92 -19.77 -0.06 -0.36
CA SER A 92 -18.41 -0.34 0.13
C SER A 92 -17.79 0.87 0.84
N LEU A 93 -17.22 0.64 2.02
CA LEU A 93 -16.48 1.67 2.76
C LEU A 93 -15.24 2.11 1.99
N PHE A 94 -14.56 1.17 1.32
CA PHE A 94 -13.45 1.50 0.43
C PHE A 94 -13.87 2.43 -0.71
N ARG A 95 -15.00 2.15 -1.38
CA ARG A 95 -15.55 3.04 -2.42
C ARG A 95 -15.86 4.44 -1.86
N GLY A 96 -16.38 4.52 -0.64
CA GLY A 96 -16.62 5.78 0.06
C GLY A 96 -15.33 6.57 0.33
N MET A 97 -14.26 5.90 0.74
CA MET A 97 -12.93 6.50 0.92
C MET A 97 -12.36 7.02 -0.41
N LEU A 98 -12.43 6.23 -1.48
CA LEU A 98 -12.03 6.67 -2.82
C LEU A 98 -12.78 7.93 -3.27
N LYS A 99 -14.09 8.01 -3.00
CA LYS A 99 -14.91 9.18 -3.35
C LYS A 99 -14.45 10.43 -2.60
N LYS A 100 -14.11 10.31 -1.31
CA LYS A 100 -13.63 11.43 -0.49
C LYS A 100 -12.25 11.92 -0.93
N SER A 101 -11.41 11.02 -1.43
CA SER A 101 -10.06 11.35 -1.91
C SER A 101 -10.01 11.72 -3.39
N ASN A 102 -11.14 11.87 -4.09
CA ASN A 102 -11.21 12.11 -5.54
C ASN A 102 -10.47 11.04 -6.40
N LEU A 103 -10.46 9.79 -5.93
CA LEU A 103 -9.81 8.65 -6.60
C LEU A 103 -10.80 7.65 -7.19
N LEU A 104 -12.06 8.06 -7.38
CA LEU A 104 -13.05 7.22 -8.02
C LEU A 104 -12.66 6.98 -9.48
N GLY A 105 -12.58 5.73 -9.91
CA GLY A 105 -12.12 5.32 -11.24
C GLY A 105 -10.60 5.28 -11.41
N ALA A 106 -9.83 5.59 -10.36
CA ALA A 106 -8.36 5.51 -10.38
C ALA A 106 -7.85 4.07 -10.20
N VAL A 107 -8.71 3.13 -9.79
CA VAL A 107 -8.32 1.73 -9.65
C VAL A 107 -8.00 1.15 -11.03
N PRO A 108 -6.78 0.64 -11.26
CA PRO A 108 -6.44 0.03 -12.53
C PRO A 108 -7.35 -1.18 -12.76
N LYS A 109 -8.09 -1.18 -13.88
CA LYS A 109 -8.84 -2.36 -14.32
C LYS A 109 -7.84 -3.40 -14.82
N LYS A 110 -7.51 -4.40 -14.01
CA LYS A 110 -6.85 -5.61 -14.50
C LYS A 110 -7.86 -6.33 -15.37
N SER A 111 -7.86 -6.01 -16.66
CA SER A 111 -8.52 -6.81 -17.68
C SER A 111 -7.89 -8.20 -17.64
N LYS A 112 -8.74 -9.23 -17.66
CA LYS A 112 -8.40 -10.66 -17.75
C LYS A 112 -7.20 -10.94 -18.65
#